data_AF-A0A847XPG3-F1
#
_entry.id   AF-A0A847XPG3-F1
#
_cell.length_a   1.000
_cell.length_b   1.000
_cell.length_c   1.000
_cell.angle_alpha   90.00
_cell.angle_beta   90.00
_cell.angle_gamma   90.00
#
_symmetry.space_group_name_H-M   'P 1'
#
loop_
_entity.id
_entity.type
_entity.pdbx_description
1 polymer ?
#
loop_
_entity_poly.entity_id
_entity_poly.type
_entity_poly.pdbx_seq_one_letter_code
_entity_poly.pdbx_strand_id
1 'polypeptide(L)' 'MKSFKPVLLIVFGLLLFSCKEQPLTTLIETDAGMVEGIQEDGFMSFKGIPFAAPPVGDLRWKEPQPVKPWEGVLKAD' A
#
# COMPACT_ATOMS: atom_id res chain seq x y z
N MET A 1 10.09 -49.45 14.17
CA MET A 1 9.14 -48.35 14.45
C MET A 1 9.74 -47.06 13.90
N LYS A 2 9.26 -46.61 12.74
CA LYS A 2 9.76 -45.44 12.00
C LYS A 2 8.69 -44.35 12.11
N SER A 3 8.86 -43.40 13.04
CA SER A 3 7.96 -42.26 13.16
C SER A 3 8.77 -41.04 13.59
N PHE A 4 9.36 -40.32 12.64
CA PHE A 4 9.86 -38.95 12.87
C PHE A 4 10.20 -38.13 11.60
N LYS A 5 9.90 -38.62 10.39
CA LYS A 5 10.31 -37.94 9.14
C LYS A 5 9.33 -36.94 8.49
N PRO A 6 8.04 -36.78 8.87
CA PRO A 6 7.16 -35.82 8.19
C PRO A 6 7.23 -34.40 8.77
N VAL A 7 7.53 -34.23 10.07
CA VAL A 7 7.56 -32.91 10.73
C VAL A 7 8.72 -32.05 10.22
N LEU A 8 9.90 -32.65 10.02
CA LEU A 8 11.08 -31.94 9.50
C LEU A 8 10.89 -31.45 8.05
N LEU A 9 10.15 -32.20 7.22
CA LEU A 9 9.84 -31.82 5.83
C LEU A 9 8.80 -30.68 5.76
N ILE A 10 7.84 -30.63 6.69
CA ILE A 10 6.84 -29.55 6.75
C ILE A 10 7.47 -28.23 7.18
N VAL A 11 8.39 -28.25 8.16
CA VAL A 11 9.12 -27.05 8.60
C VAL A 11 10.03 -26.52 7.50
N PHE A 12 10.70 -27.40 6.74
CA PHE A 12 11.53 -27.00 5.60
C PHE A 12 10.69 -26.44 4.44
N GLY A 13 9.51 -27.00 4.19
CA GLY A 13 8.55 -26.46 3.22
C GLY A 13 8.03 -25.07 3.57
N LEU A 14 7.76 -24.81 4.86
CA LEU A 14 7.32 -23.49 5.36
C LEU A 14 8.42 -22.42 5.26
N LEU A 15 9.69 -22.79 5.38
CA LEU A 15 10.84 -21.88 5.27
C LEU A 15 11.10 -21.39 3.83
N LEU A 16 10.67 -22.14 2.80
CA LEU A 16 10.91 -21.79 1.39
C LEU A 16 9.90 -20.79 0.79
N PHE A 17 8.81 -20.45 1.50
CA PHE A 17 7.80 -19.51 1.00
C PHE A 17 8.06 -18.04 1.35
N SER A 18 9.14 -17.73 2.08
CA SER A 18 9.31 -16.40 2.70
C SER A 18 10.23 -15.45 1.93
N CYS A 19 10.26 -15.53 0.60
CA CYS A 19 10.85 -14.47 -0.22
C CYS A 19 9.78 -13.92 -1.16
N LYS A 20 9.06 -12.89 -0.71
CA LYS A 20 8.34 -11.98 -1.60
C LYS A 20 9.28 -10.80 -1.83
N GLU A 21 9.60 -10.50 -3.09
CA GLU A 21 10.23 -9.23 -3.44
C GLU A 21 9.32 -8.09 -2.96
N GLN A 22 9.85 -7.23 -2.09
CA GLN A 22 9.13 -6.04 -1.66
C GLN A 22 9.43 -4.93 -2.68
N PRO A 23 8.41 -4.30 -3.26
CA PRO A 23 8.63 -3.18 -4.15
C PRO A 23 9.35 -2.05 -3.41
N LEU A 24 10.26 -1.36 -4.09
CA LEU A 24 10.91 -0.18 -3.53
C LEU A 24 9.86 0.92 -3.34
N THR A 25 9.67 1.39 -2.11
CA THR A 25 8.69 2.45 -1.82
C THR A 25 9.35 3.82 -1.75
N THR A 26 8.59 4.86 -2.08
CA THR A 26 9.02 6.26 -2.00
C THR A 26 8.01 7.08 -1.23
N LEU A 27 8.49 7.90 -0.29
CA LEU A 27 7.68 8.70 0.61
C LEU A 27 7.80 10.19 0.26
N ILE A 28 6.67 10.86 0.04
CA ILE A 28 6.60 12.29 -0.32
C ILE A 28 5.61 13.04 0.57
N GLU A 29 5.84 14.34 0.73
CA GLU A 29 4.94 15.27 1.41
C GLU A 29 4.06 16.00 0.39
N THR A 30 2.79 16.18 0.74
CA THR A 30 1.81 16.96 -0.02
C THR A 30 1.11 17.96 0.91
N ASP A 31 0.38 18.92 0.36
CA ASP A 31 -0.40 19.89 1.13
C ASP A 31 -1.45 19.25 2.07
N ALA A 32 -1.83 18.00 1.80
CA ALA A 32 -2.85 17.26 2.57
C ALA A 32 -2.26 16.17 3.48
N GLY A 33 -0.96 15.86 3.38
CA GLY A 33 -0.30 14.85 4.21
C GLY A 33 0.74 14.02 3.46
N MET A 34 1.28 13.00 4.15
CA MET A 34 2.33 12.12 3.61
C MET A 34 1.75 11.04 2.71
N VAL A 35 2.42 10.74 1.60
CA VAL A 35 2.05 9.70 0.64
C VAL A 35 3.22 8.76 0.42
N GLU A 36 2.97 7.46 0.41
CA GLU A 36 3.93 6.44 -0.01
C GLU A 36 3.48 5.81 -1.34
N GLY A 37 4.33 5.91 -2.37
CA GLY A 37 4.15 5.27 -3.67
C GLY A 37 5.18 4.19 -3.93
N ILE A 38 5.13 3.63 -5.14
CA ILE A 38 6.03 2.56 -5.58
C ILE A 38 7.01 3.10 -6.63
N GLN A 39 8.26 2.63 -6.57
CA GLN A 39 9.25 2.81 -7.63
C GLN A 39 9.34 1.53 -8.49
N GLU A 40 9.00 1.65 -9.78
CA GLU A 40 9.03 0.57 -10.77
C GLU A 40 9.72 1.09 -12.04
N ASP A 41 10.54 0.26 -12.70
CA ASP A 41 11.10 0.51 -14.03
C ASP A 41 11.70 1.92 -14.26
N GLY A 42 12.30 2.50 -13.21
CA GLY A 42 12.94 3.82 -13.27
C GLY A 42 12.01 5.02 -13.10
N PHE A 43 10.73 4.81 -12.78
CA PHE A 43 9.78 5.88 -12.43
C PHE A 43 9.12 5.63 -11.07
N MET A 44 8.47 6.67 -10.55
CA MET A 44 7.72 6.62 -9.29
C MET A 44 6.22 6.75 -9.60
N SER A 45 5.42 5.83 -9.08
CA SER A 45 3.96 5.79 -9.23
C SER A 45 3.31 6.10 -7.89
N PHE A 46 2.34 7.03 -7.92
CA PHE A 46 1.48 7.34 -6.80
C PHE A 46 0.02 7.37 -7.29
N LYS A 47 -0.84 6.49 -6.79
CA LYS A 47 -2.22 6.32 -7.27
C LYS A 47 -3.23 6.58 -6.16
N GLY A 48 -4.44 6.98 -6.56
CA GLY A 48 -5.57 7.13 -5.63
C GLY A 48 -5.48 8.29 -4.64
N ILE A 49 -4.54 9.24 -4.82
CA ILE A 49 -4.41 10.41 -3.93
C ILE A 49 -5.65 11.31 -4.08
N PRO A 50 -6.40 11.59 -3.01
CA PRO A 50 -7.57 12.45 -3.08
C PRO A 50 -7.16 13.92 -3.23
N PHE A 51 -7.73 14.60 -4.22
CA PHE A 51 -7.53 16.04 -4.45
C PHE A 51 -8.71 16.89 -3.95
N ALA A 52 -9.84 16.26 -3.65
CA ALA A 52 -11.06 16.89 -3.17
C ALA A 52 -11.84 15.93 -2.27
N ALA A 53 -12.80 16.45 -1.52
CA ALA A 53 -13.77 15.62 -0.81
C ALA A 53 -14.62 14.79 -1.80
N PRO A 54 -14.98 13.53 -1.47
CA PRO A 54 -15.81 12.70 -2.34
C PRO A 54 -17.15 13.38 -2.70
N PRO A 55 -17.51 13.53 -3.99
CA PRO A 55 -18.69 14.29 -4.44
C PRO A 55 -19.98 13.46 -4.36
N VAL A 56 -20.24 12.88 -3.18
CA VAL A 56 -21.39 12.00 -2.90
C VAL A 56 -22.35 12.67 -1.91
N GLY A 57 -23.57 12.12 -1.79
CA GLY A 57 -24.59 12.66 -0.89
C GLY A 57 -24.92 14.12 -1.19
N ASP A 58 -24.87 14.98 -0.18
CA ASP A 58 -25.14 16.41 -0.28
C ASP A 58 -24.13 17.18 -1.14
N LEU A 59 -22.99 16.57 -1.48
CA LEU A 59 -21.98 17.15 -2.38
C LEU A 59 -22.24 16.82 -3.86
N ARG A 60 -23.21 15.95 -4.16
CA ARG A 60 -23.55 15.64 -5.54
C ARG A 60 -24.05 16.92 -6.24
N TRP A 61 -23.56 17.15 -7.46
CA TRP A 61 -23.87 18.33 -8.28
C TRP A 61 -23.39 19.68 -7.71
N LYS A 62 -22.46 19.66 -6.74
CA LYS A 62 -21.79 20.86 -6.22
C LYS A 62 -20.36 20.93 -6.73
N GLU A 63 -19.75 22.10 -6.56
CA GLU A 63 -18.33 22.30 -6.81
C GLU A 63 -17.48 21.40 -5.89
N PRO A 64 -16.29 20.95 -6.33
CA PRO A 64 -15.37 20.17 -5.51
C PRO A 64 -15.02 20.90 -4.21
N GLN A 65 -15.17 20.23 -3.08
CA GLN A 65 -14.77 20.78 -1.79
C GLN A 65 -13.33 20.36 -1.47
N PRO A 66 -12.55 21.17 -0.72
CA PRO A 66 -11.19 20.81 -0.35
C PRO A 66 -11.09 19.42 0.30
N VAL A 67 -10.02 18.70 0.00
CA VAL A 67 -9.71 17.43 0.69
C VAL A 67 -9.42 17.71 2.16
N LYS A 68 -9.86 16.81 3.04
CA LYS A 68 -9.46 16.86 4.45
C LYS A 68 -8.03 16.31 4.57
N PRO A 69 -7.09 17.03 5.20
CA PRO A 69 -5.78 16.48 5.49
C PRO A 69 -5.88 15.18 6.30
N TRP A 70 -4.93 14.28 6.11
CA TRP A 70 -4.84 13.04 6.87
C TRP A 70 -3.60 13.01 7.76
N GLU A 71 -3.70 12.27 8.85
CA GLU A 71 -2.57 11.96 9.71
C GLU A 71 -1.89 10.67 9.24
N GLY A 72 -0.59 10.56 9.49
CA GLY A 72 0.20 9.40 9.08
C GLY A 72 0.50 9.38 7.57
N VAL A 73 0.64 8.17 7.01
CA VAL A 73 1.08 7.95 5.63
C VAL A 73 -0.04 7.25 4.83
N LEU A 74 -0.47 7.87 3.73
CA LEU A 74 -1.38 7.27 2.77
C LEU A 74 -0.60 6.33 1.84
N LYS A 75 -1.00 5.05 1.77
CA LYS A 75 -0.47 4.09 0.79
C LYS A 75 -1.12 4.35 -0.58
N ALA A 76 -0.31 4.57 -1.60
CA ALA A 76 -0.71 5.00 -2.94
C ALA A 76 -0.04 4.16 -4.04
N ASP A 77 -0.21 2.84 -3.99
CA ASP A 77 0.33 1.85 -4.93
C ASP A 77 -0.43 1.73 -6.27
#